data_AF-G0HH45-F1
#
_entry.id   AF-G0HH45-F1
#
_cell.length_a   1.000
_cell.length_b   1.000
_cell.length_c   1.000
_cell.angle_alpha   90.00
_cell.angle_beta   90.00
_cell.angle_gamma   90.00
#
_symmetry.space_group_name_H-M   'P 1'
#
loop_
_entity.id
_entity.type
_entity.pdbx_description
1 polymer ?
#
loop_
_entity_poly.entity_id
_entity_poly.type
_entity_poly.pdbx_seq_one_letter_code
_entity_poly.pdbx_strand_id
1 'polypeptide(L)'
;MNTATAPHTAGPDIDAEAAEFRRLTGVMRALNHDAEKVRSTRDMTVYRLLVDSGLTQAQLADVLGVSPATVQASVRNARQEELPELNFSDTYQQGRWLRELRLRQSMTKQDLARNLGVPKSWVDDVESGDARLGDGRVPRAFDALGADVRRFQAYGWPDNA
;
A
#
# COMPACT_ATOMS: atom_id res chain seq x y z
N MET A 1 7.11 -33.62 -15.39
CA MET A 1 7.12 -32.23 -15.88
C MET A 1 5.68 -31.75 -15.96
N ASN A 2 5.28 -30.90 -15.03
CA ASN A 2 4.12 -30.02 -15.17
C ASN A 2 4.20 -28.97 -14.05
N THR A 3 4.74 -27.80 -14.35
CA THR A 3 4.69 -26.63 -13.46
C THR A 3 3.37 -25.93 -13.72
N ALA A 4 2.40 -26.16 -12.84
CA ALA A 4 1.16 -25.41 -12.82
C ALA A 4 1.47 -23.96 -12.44
N THR A 5 1.32 -23.06 -13.40
CA THR A 5 1.36 -21.62 -13.20
C THR A 5 0.18 -21.25 -12.31
N ALA A 6 0.45 -20.79 -11.08
CA ALA A 6 -0.58 -20.29 -10.18
C ALA A 6 -1.28 -19.08 -10.83
N PRO A 7 -2.61 -18.94 -10.70
CA PRO A 7 -3.33 -17.80 -11.24
C PRO A 7 -2.85 -16.52 -10.54
N HIS A 8 -2.42 -15.56 -11.36
CA HIS A 8 -2.11 -14.19 -10.94
C HIS A 8 -3.39 -13.61 -10.33
N THR A 9 -3.42 -13.44 -9.00
CA THR A 9 -4.53 -12.73 -8.35
C THR A 9 -4.59 -11.33 -8.94
N ALA A 10 -5.70 -11.03 -9.60
CA ALA A 10 -5.95 -9.72 -10.18
C ALA A 10 -5.76 -8.66 -9.08
N GLY A 11 -5.03 -7.60 -9.41
CA GLY A 11 -4.93 -6.41 -8.56
C GLY A 11 -6.32 -5.83 -8.24
N PRO A 12 -6.40 -4.84 -7.34
CA PRO A 12 -7.67 -4.25 -6.94
C PRO A 12 -8.47 -3.81 -8.17
N ASP A 13 -9.76 -4.16 -8.20
CA ASP A 13 -10.70 -3.73 -9.23
C ASP A 13 -10.92 -2.22 -9.08
N ILE A 14 -10.16 -1.47 -9.86
CA ILE A 14 -10.12 0.00 -9.81
C ILE A 14 -11.50 0.61 -10.04
N ASP A 15 -12.35 -0.01 -10.87
CA ASP A 15 -13.68 0.49 -11.16
C ASP A 15 -14.64 0.30 -9.98
N ALA A 16 -14.53 -0.85 -9.30
CA ALA A 16 -15.28 -1.13 -8.07
C ALA A 16 -14.89 -0.15 -6.95
N GLU A 17 -13.60 0.09 -6.77
CA GLU A 17 -13.08 1.03 -5.77
C GLU A 17 -13.48 2.48 -6.09
N ALA A 18 -13.47 2.88 -7.37
CA ALA A 18 -13.96 4.20 -7.79
C ALA A 18 -15.47 4.35 -7.55
N ALA A 19 -16.26 3.28 -7.72
CA ALA A 19 -17.69 3.29 -7.42
C ALA A 19 -17.94 3.46 -5.91
N GLU A 20 -17.18 2.78 -5.07
CA GLU A 20 -17.28 2.91 -3.62
C GLU A 20 -16.90 4.31 -3.13
N PHE A 21 -15.83 4.90 -3.69
CA PHE A 21 -15.44 6.28 -3.41
C PHE A 21 -16.57 7.28 -3.71
N ARG A 22 -17.24 7.13 -4.86
CA ARG A 22 -18.38 7.98 -5.25
C ARG A 22 -19.56 7.81 -4.30
N ARG A 23 -19.87 6.56 -3.90
CA ARG A 23 -20.92 6.24 -2.94
C ARG A 23 -20.67 6.92 -1.59
N LEU A 24 -19.47 6.77 -1.03
CA LEU A 24 -19.08 7.39 0.25
C LEU A 24 -19.17 8.92 0.19
N THR A 25 -18.73 9.53 -0.92
CA THR A 25 -18.82 10.98 -1.14
C THR A 25 -20.27 11.47 -1.14
N GLY A 26 -21.20 10.69 -1.72
CA GLY A 26 -22.63 10.97 -1.67
C GLY A 26 -23.19 10.93 -0.24
N VAL A 27 -22.79 9.94 0.55
CA VAL A 27 -23.19 9.80 1.97
C VAL A 27 -22.67 10.97 2.82
N MET A 28 -21.44 11.47 2.58
CA MET A 28 -20.88 12.64 3.29
C MET A 28 -21.75 13.89 3.18
N ARG A 29 -22.38 14.12 2.01
CA ARG A 29 -23.28 15.27 1.84
C ARG A 29 -24.57 15.13 2.63
N ALA A 30 -24.98 13.90 2.94
CA ALA A 30 -26.27 13.59 3.55
C ALA A 30 -26.19 13.46 5.10
N LEU A 31 -25.05 13.04 5.67
CA LEU A 31 -24.92 12.72 7.10
C LEU A 31 -23.85 13.57 7.79
N ASN A 32 -24.27 14.66 8.43
CA ASN A 32 -23.38 15.63 9.08
C ASN A 32 -22.79 15.17 10.44
N HIS A 33 -23.22 14.02 10.99
CA HIS A 33 -22.82 13.58 12.34
C HIS A 33 -21.59 12.65 12.41
N ASP A 34 -21.08 12.15 11.28
CA ASP A 34 -19.87 11.31 11.21
C ASP A 34 -18.91 11.77 10.09
N ALA A 35 -18.99 13.05 9.71
CA ALA A 35 -18.27 13.61 8.57
C ALA A 35 -16.74 13.45 8.67
N GLU A 36 -16.19 13.44 9.88
CA GLU A 36 -14.77 13.21 10.14
C GLU A 36 -14.36 11.75 9.87
N LYS A 37 -15.11 10.77 10.39
CA LYS A 37 -14.83 9.35 10.11
C LYS A 37 -14.93 9.05 8.62
N VAL A 38 -15.98 9.54 7.95
CA VAL A 38 -16.14 9.30 6.51
C VAL A 38 -15.03 10.00 5.71
N ARG A 39 -14.60 11.20 6.11
CA ARG A 39 -13.44 11.87 5.51
C ARG A 39 -12.17 11.03 5.70
N SER A 40 -11.89 10.56 6.91
CA SER A 40 -10.72 9.74 7.22
C SER A 40 -10.73 8.45 6.40
N THR A 41 -11.86 7.73 6.35
CA THR A 41 -12.03 6.54 5.51
C THR A 41 -11.75 6.84 4.04
N ARG A 42 -12.33 7.91 3.49
CA ARG A 42 -12.11 8.31 2.10
C ARG A 42 -10.65 8.64 1.81
N ASP A 43 -10.03 9.43 2.69
CA ASP A 43 -8.64 9.85 2.52
C ASP A 43 -7.71 8.62 2.56
N MET A 44 -7.99 7.66 3.45
CA MET A 44 -7.29 6.38 3.49
C MET A 44 -7.52 5.50 2.26
N THR A 45 -8.75 5.42 1.72
CA THR A 45 -9.04 4.68 0.48
C THR A 45 -8.24 5.25 -0.69
N VAL A 46 -8.23 6.58 -0.87
CA VAL A 46 -7.44 7.24 -1.94
C VAL A 46 -5.96 6.91 -1.78
N TYR A 47 -5.45 6.97 -0.55
CA TYR A 47 -4.05 6.70 -0.28
C TYR A 47 -3.67 5.24 -0.54
N ARG A 48 -4.49 4.28 -0.11
CA ARG A 48 -4.28 2.85 -0.41
C ARG A 48 -4.30 2.60 -1.91
N LEU A 49 -5.32 3.10 -2.62
CA LEU A 49 -5.41 2.97 -4.08
C LEU A 49 -4.17 3.48 -4.77
N LEU A 50 -3.66 4.65 -4.38
CA LEU A 50 -2.44 5.23 -4.97
C LEU A 50 -1.25 4.26 -4.86
N VAL A 51 -1.01 3.71 -3.66
CA VAL A 51 0.14 2.85 -3.39
C VAL A 51 -0.07 1.45 -3.97
N ASP A 52 -1.27 0.88 -3.79
CA ASP A 52 -1.62 -0.47 -4.23
C ASP A 52 -1.61 -0.60 -5.75
N SER A 53 -2.09 0.42 -6.47
CA SER A 53 -2.13 0.40 -7.95
C SER A 53 -0.84 0.88 -8.61
N GLY A 54 0.03 1.58 -7.86
CA GLY A 54 1.21 2.24 -8.43
C GLY A 54 0.90 3.41 -9.37
N LEU A 55 -0.34 3.92 -9.34
CA LEU A 55 -0.75 5.08 -10.12
C LEU A 55 -0.07 6.35 -9.61
N THR A 56 0.11 7.31 -10.51
CA THR A 56 0.41 8.70 -10.12
C THR A 56 -0.84 9.39 -9.58
N GLN A 57 -0.66 10.48 -8.81
CA GLN A 57 -1.81 11.25 -8.30
C GLN A 57 -2.70 11.81 -9.43
N ALA A 58 -2.12 12.15 -10.58
CA ALA A 58 -2.87 12.63 -11.74
C ALA A 58 -3.74 11.51 -12.34
N GLN A 59 -3.15 10.32 -12.58
CA GLN A 59 -3.91 9.18 -13.07
C GLN A 59 -5.01 8.74 -12.10
N LEU A 60 -4.72 8.74 -10.80
CA LEU A 60 -5.74 8.42 -9.79
C LEU A 60 -6.86 9.47 -9.76
N ALA A 61 -6.53 10.75 -9.96
CA ALA A 61 -7.52 11.81 -10.05
C ALA A 61 -8.47 11.60 -11.24
N ASP A 62 -7.92 11.23 -12.39
CA ASP A 62 -8.68 10.91 -13.60
C ASP A 62 -9.62 9.71 -13.37
N VAL A 63 -9.11 8.63 -12.77
CA VAL A 63 -9.87 7.42 -12.42
C VAL A 63 -11.03 7.74 -11.46
N LEU A 64 -10.78 8.54 -10.43
CA LEU A 64 -11.78 8.87 -9.42
C LEU A 64 -12.74 9.98 -9.88
N GLY A 65 -12.45 10.65 -11.01
CA GLY A 65 -13.24 11.79 -11.50
C GLY A 65 -13.16 13.01 -10.57
N VAL A 66 -11.99 13.23 -9.96
CA VAL A 66 -11.74 14.34 -9.03
C VAL A 66 -10.53 15.17 -9.47
N SER A 67 -10.28 16.30 -8.82
CA SER A 67 -9.09 17.11 -9.13
C SER A 67 -7.81 16.48 -8.54
N PRO A 68 -6.63 16.69 -9.16
CA PRO A 68 -5.35 16.30 -8.57
C PRO A 68 -5.12 16.90 -7.18
N ALA A 69 -5.60 18.13 -6.93
CA ALA A 69 -5.52 18.78 -5.62
C ALA A 69 -6.35 18.03 -4.55
N THR A 70 -7.48 17.42 -4.94
CA THR A 70 -8.29 16.58 -4.05
C THR A 70 -7.51 15.33 -3.64
N VAL A 71 -6.89 14.64 -4.61
CA VAL A 71 -6.03 13.47 -4.33
C VAL A 71 -4.87 13.87 -3.42
N GLN A 72 -4.17 14.95 -3.74
CA GLN A 72 -3.06 15.46 -2.94
C GLN A 72 -3.48 15.73 -1.49
N ALA A 73 -4.63 16.38 -1.29
CA ALA A 73 -5.15 16.68 0.05
C ALA A 73 -5.48 15.38 0.82
N SER A 74 -6.17 14.43 0.18
CA SER A 74 -6.49 13.14 0.77
C SER A 74 -5.24 12.36 1.17
N VAL A 75 -4.25 12.27 0.28
CA VAL A 75 -2.96 11.61 0.57
C VAL A 75 -2.25 12.29 1.73
N ARG A 76 -2.20 13.63 1.74
CA ARG A 76 -1.55 14.37 2.84
C ARG A 76 -2.23 14.11 4.19
N ASN A 77 -3.56 14.08 4.23
CA ASN A 77 -4.32 13.82 5.45
C ASN A 77 -4.10 12.37 5.92
N ALA A 78 -4.24 11.40 5.03
CA ALA A 78 -3.98 9.99 5.28
C ALA A 78 -2.53 9.72 5.75
N ARG A 79 -1.58 10.60 5.40
CA ARG A 79 -0.20 10.55 5.90
C ARG A 79 -0.02 10.88 7.38
N GLN A 80 -0.98 11.57 7.98
CA GLN A 80 -0.99 11.90 9.41
C GLN A 80 -1.72 10.85 10.24
N GLU A 81 -2.49 9.97 9.60
CA GLU A 81 -3.25 8.92 10.25
C GLU A 81 -2.37 7.69 10.52
N GLU A 82 -2.74 6.95 11.57
CA GLU A 82 -2.18 5.62 11.81
C GLU A 82 -2.56 4.70 10.65
N LEU A 83 -1.57 3.98 10.13
CA LEU A 83 -1.81 3.05 9.04
C LEU A 83 -2.61 1.85 9.57
N PRO A 84 -3.70 1.46 8.89
CA PRO A 84 -4.31 0.18 9.16
C PRO A 84 -3.32 -0.93 8.79
N GLU A 85 -3.59 -2.13 9.30
CA GLU A 85 -2.87 -3.36 9.01
C GLU A 85 -2.65 -3.53 7.49
N LEU A 86 -1.39 -3.70 7.08
CA LEU A 86 -1.02 -3.86 5.67
C LEU A 86 -1.08 -5.33 5.27
N ASN A 87 -1.73 -5.57 4.13
CA ASN A 87 -1.82 -6.87 3.49
C ASN A 87 -1.45 -6.76 2.01
N PHE A 88 -0.67 -7.72 1.50
CA PHE A 88 -0.19 -7.70 0.12
C PHE A 88 -0.65 -8.94 -0.64
N SER A 89 -1.08 -8.75 -1.89
CA SER A 89 -1.40 -9.82 -2.85
C SER A 89 -0.19 -10.27 -3.67
N ASP A 90 0.81 -9.40 -3.82
CA ASP A 90 2.00 -9.65 -4.65
C ASP A 90 3.23 -8.85 -4.19
N THR A 91 4.39 -9.20 -4.74
CA THR A 91 5.69 -8.58 -4.40
C THR A 91 5.80 -7.13 -4.86
N TYR A 92 5.10 -6.73 -5.94
CA TYR A 92 5.13 -5.34 -6.40
C TYR A 92 4.35 -4.43 -5.45
N GLN A 93 3.18 -4.86 -4.97
CA GLN A 93 2.41 -4.14 -3.97
C GLN A 93 3.21 -3.96 -2.68
N GLN A 94 3.84 -5.04 -2.22
CA GLN A 94 4.76 -5.01 -1.08
C GLN A 94 5.90 -4.00 -1.30
N GLY A 95 6.56 -4.03 -2.45
CA GLY A 95 7.64 -3.11 -2.80
C GLY A 95 7.19 -1.65 -2.83
N ARG A 96 5.99 -1.38 -3.36
CA ARG A 96 5.39 -0.03 -3.39
C ARG A 96 5.13 0.49 -1.98
N TRP A 97 4.57 -0.33 -1.08
CA TRP A 97 4.37 0.06 0.30
C TRP A 97 5.66 0.28 1.07
N LEU A 98 6.65 -0.60 0.91
CA LEU A 98 7.95 -0.41 1.55
C LEU A 98 8.59 0.92 1.12
N ARG A 99 8.54 1.23 -0.18
CA ARG A 99 9.02 2.50 -0.72
C ARG A 99 8.25 3.68 -0.14
N GLU A 100 6.93 3.63 -0.10
CA GLU A 100 6.08 4.72 0.41
C GLU A 100 6.38 5.00 1.89
N LEU A 101 6.47 3.96 2.73
CA LEU A 101 6.79 4.09 4.15
C LEU A 101 8.18 4.68 4.37
N ARG A 102 9.17 4.21 3.61
CA ARG A 102 10.53 4.76 3.65
C ARG A 102 10.55 6.24 3.31
N LEU A 103 9.81 6.64 2.26
CA LEU A 103 9.71 8.04 1.85
C LEU A 103 8.94 8.91 2.85
N ARG A 104 7.90 8.38 3.49
CA ARG A 104 7.19 9.05 4.62
C ARG A 104 8.17 9.44 5.73
N GLN A 105 9.14 8.59 6.04
CA GLN A 105 10.16 8.85 7.06
C GLN A 105 11.37 9.64 6.54
N SER A 106 11.33 10.13 5.29
CA SER A 106 12.45 10.83 4.65
C SER A 106 13.75 10.02 4.60
N MET A 107 13.66 8.68 4.64
CA MET A 107 14.82 7.79 4.58
C MET A 107 15.25 7.53 3.14
N THR A 108 16.56 7.46 2.88
CA THR A 108 17.06 6.94 1.61
C THR A 108 17.08 5.40 1.62
N LYS A 109 17.17 4.77 0.45
CA LYS A 109 17.36 3.30 0.36
C LYS A 109 18.60 2.83 1.14
N GLN A 110 19.66 3.65 1.14
CA GLN A 110 20.89 3.36 1.86
C GLN A 110 20.70 3.40 3.38
N ASP A 111 19.87 4.32 3.88
CA ASP A 111 19.57 4.41 5.31
C ASP A 111 18.77 3.21 5.78
N LEU A 112 17.75 2.80 5.01
CA LEU A 112 16.97 1.60 5.31
C LEU A 112 17.86 0.35 5.28
N ALA A 113 18.72 0.22 4.26
CA ALA A 113 19.65 -0.89 4.16
C ALA A 113 20.60 -0.96 5.36
N ARG A 114 21.14 0.19 5.80
CA ARG A 114 22.01 0.29 6.98
C ARG A 114 21.25 -0.11 8.26
N ASN A 115 20.02 0.35 8.44
CA ASN A 115 19.21 0.02 9.62
C ASN A 115 18.91 -1.49 9.71
N LEU A 116 18.73 -2.14 8.56
CA LEU A 116 18.43 -3.57 8.48
C LEU A 116 19.67 -4.47 8.42
N GLY A 117 20.88 -3.91 8.30
CA GLY A 117 22.11 -4.69 8.13
C GLY A 117 22.16 -5.47 6.80
N VAL A 118 21.55 -4.94 5.73
CA VAL A 118 21.46 -5.58 4.41
C VAL A 118 22.15 -4.74 3.33
N PRO A 119 22.53 -5.32 2.18
CA PRO A 119 23.01 -4.55 1.04
C PRO A 119 21.91 -3.63 0.48
N LYS A 120 22.30 -2.45 -0.05
CA LYS A 120 21.36 -1.54 -0.74
C LYS A 120 20.64 -2.24 -1.90
N SER A 121 21.32 -3.15 -2.61
CA SER A 121 20.74 -3.91 -3.72
C SER A 121 19.52 -4.73 -3.27
N TRP A 122 19.52 -5.24 -2.04
CA TRP A 122 18.34 -5.92 -1.51
C TRP A 122 17.13 -4.98 -1.39
N VAL A 123 17.33 -3.74 -0.95
CA VAL A 123 16.26 -2.73 -0.91
C VAL A 123 15.80 -2.36 -2.32
N ASP A 124 16.72 -2.30 -3.28
CA ASP A 124 16.38 -2.10 -4.69
C ASP A 124 15.48 -3.23 -5.21
N ASP A 125 15.85 -4.50 -4.97
CA ASP A 125 15.09 -5.69 -5.41
C ASP A 125 13.71 -5.78 -4.74
N VAL A 126 13.59 -5.43 -3.46
CA VAL A 126 12.29 -5.45 -2.77
C VAL A 126 11.39 -4.34 -3.31
N GLU A 127 11.89 -3.11 -3.45
CA GLU A 127 11.07 -2.00 -3.95
C GLU A 127 10.65 -2.15 -5.42
N SER A 128 11.41 -2.92 -6.22
CA SER A 128 11.03 -3.27 -7.59
C SER A 128 10.10 -4.47 -7.68
N GLY A 129 9.88 -5.21 -6.59
CA GLY A 129 9.08 -6.44 -6.57
C GLY A 129 9.84 -7.69 -7.03
N ASP A 130 11.15 -7.60 -7.23
CA ASP A 130 12.03 -8.70 -7.68
C ASP A 130 12.52 -9.59 -6.52
N ALA A 131 12.33 -9.15 -5.27
CA ALA A 131 12.64 -9.96 -4.11
C ALA A 131 11.77 -11.23 -4.05
N ARG A 132 12.34 -12.32 -3.52
CA ARG A 132 11.62 -13.59 -3.38
C ARG A 132 10.44 -13.45 -2.42
N LEU A 133 9.28 -13.97 -2.83
CA LEU A 133 8.15 -14.22 -1.93
C LEU A 133 8.62 -15.04 -0.71
N GLY A 134 8.28 -14.57 0.49
CA GLY A 134 8.66 -15.23 1.75
C GLY A 134 10.05 -14.89 2.28
N ASP A 135 10.74 -13.88 1.75
CA ASP A 135 11.97 -13.37 2.37
C ASP A 135 11.67 -12.79 3.77
N GLY A 136 12.06 -13.51 4.83
CA GLY A 136 11.81 -13.12 6.23
C GLY A 136 12.43 -11.79 6.66
N ARG A 137 13.28 -11.16 5.83
CA ARG A 137 13.77 -9.79 6.05
C ARG A 137 12.74 -8.72 5.70
N VAL A 138 11.77 -9.06 4.85
CA VAL A 138 10.69 -8.14 4.45
C VAL A 138 9.85 -7.72 5.66
N PRO A 139 9.27 -8.63 6.47
CA PRO A 139 8.56 -8.24 7.69
C PRO A 139 9.38 -7.29 8.58
N ARG A 140 10.68 -7.60 8.80
CA ARG A 140 11.58 -6.77 9.59
C ARG A 140 11.76 -5.36 9.01
N ALA A 141 11.72 -5.23 7.69
CA ALA A 141 11.79 -3.93 7.03
C ALA A 141 10.54 -3.09 7.28
N PHE A 142 9.35 -3.70 7.32
CA PHE A 142 8.12 -3.03 7.71
C PHE A 142 8.08 -2.68 9.19
N ASP A 143 8.51 -3.60 10.07
CA ASP A 143 8.64 -3.34 11.51
C ASP A 143 9.59 -2.15 11.78
N ALA A 144 10.74 -2.11 11.10
CA ALA A 144 11.69 -1.01 11.20
C ALA A 144 11.12 0.33 10.70
N LEU A 145 10.08 0.28 9.89
CA LEU A 145 9.33 1.45 9.42
C LEU A 145 8.04 1.70 10.20
N GLY A 146 7.82 0.99 11.32
CA GLY A 146 6.69 1.17 12.22
C GLY A 146 5.35 0.72 11.64
N ALA A 147 5.33 -0.19 10.68
CA ALA A 147 4.11 -0.75 10.09
C ALA A 147 3.92 -2.21 10.51
N ASP A 148 2.75 -2.54 11.08
CA ASP A 148 2.36 -3.93 11.36
C ASP A 148 1.85 -4.62 10.09
N VAL A 149 2.46 -5.76 9.76
CA VAL A 149 2.11 -6.58 8.59
C VAL A 149 1.62 -7.94 9.08
N ARG A 150 0.30 -8.10 9.17
CA ARG A 150 -0.33 -9.38 9.54
C ARG A 150 -1.00 -10.04 8.33
N ARG A 151 -0.26 -10.99 7.75
CA ARG A 151 -0.67 -12.23 7.06
C ARG A 151 0.28 -12.54 5.91
N PHE A 152 1.37 -13.23 6.24
CA PHE A 152 2.04 -14.15 5.30
C PHE A 152 1.38 -15.55 5.28
N GLN A 153 0.30 -15.78 6.05
CA GLN A 153 -0.24 -17.13 6.33
C GLN A 153 -1.23 -17.69 5.28
N ALA A 154 -1.72 -16.90 4.32
CA ALA A 154 -2.73 -17.39 3.37
C ALA A 154 -2.16 -18.17 2.17
N TYR A 155 -0.85 -18.04 1.90
CA TYR A 155 -0.14 -18.76 0.84
C TYR A 155 0.94 -19.65 1.42
N GLY A 156 0.53 -20.69 2.17
CA GLY A 156 1.32 -21.88 2.48
C GLY A 156 2.81 -21.66 2.70
N TRP A 157 3.19 -20.89 3.74
CA TRP A 157 4.55 -20.93 4.25
C TRP A 157 4.60 -21.93 5.43
N PRO A 158 5.48 -22.95 5.39
CA PRO A 158 5.69 -23.82 6.54
C PRO A 158 6.34 -23.01 7.65
N ASP A 159 5.80 -23.14 8.86
CA ASP A 159 6.45 -22.67 10.08
C ASP A 159 7.86 -23.24 10.13
N ASN A 160 8.86 -22.38 9.96
CA ASN A 160 10.25 -22.75 10.22
C ASN A 160 10.59 -22.17 11.60
N ALA A 161 10.43 -23.06 12.59
CA ALA A 161 11.03 -23.12 13.92
C ALA A 161 11.84 -21.91 14.41
#